data_AF-A0AA40NIV1-F1
#
_entry.id   AF-A0AA40NIV1-F1
#
_cell.length_a   1.000
_cell.length_b   1.000
_cell.length_c   1.000
_cell.angle_alpha   90.00
_cell.angle_beta   90.00
_cell.angle_gamma   90.00
#
_symmetry.space_group_name_H-M   'P 1'
#
loop_
_entity.id
_entity.type
_entity.pdbx_description
1 polymer ?
#
loop_
_entity_poly.entity_id
_entity_poly.type
_entity_poly.pdbx_seq_one_letter_code
_entity_poly.pdbx_strand_id
1 'polypeptide(L)'
;MATQPTNLPVSSESSRDLKFNAGKIDEFVTSNNHVYVDRFGNDHRTIEGINYDANQAILNYGYITKDSFEDGNTLSIANECLRWKSNGEYYRWDGAFPKVVPPGSTPDSTGGIGKGKWVSVGDASLRSDLGVLTSSINLFEGDEKFLVTGSPGAIKTNGYHQANDGGDAVYIKSGTGTPGDTDGISFFVTNNGIKFNHIGGYNSAQAGITDSLTENQASKLTKLASLVAANGQGKVYFNVNSLRADNDLIGVDNIRMIGNGSLIS
;
A
#
# COMPACT_ATOMS: atom_id res chain seq x y z
N MET A 1 46.89 -54.54 -13.91
CA MET A 1 45.60 -53.99 -13.39
C MET A 1 44.75 -53.60 -14.60
N ALA A 2 43.49 -54.00 -14.67
CA ALA A 2 42.61 -53.65 -15.79
C ALA A 2 42.39 -52.12 -15.83
N THR A 3 42.63 -51.49 -16.97
CA THR A 3 42.52 -50.03 -17.16
C THR A 3 41.18 -49.59 -17.74
N GLN A 4 40.31 -50.54 -18.09
CA GLN A 4 38.98 -50.23 -18.61
C GLN A 4 38.02 -49.87 -17.46
N PRO A 5 37.29 -48.74 -17.58
CA PRO A 5 36.26 -48.37 -16.62
C PRO A 5 35.15 -49.42 -16.53
N THR A 6 34.48 -49.50 -15.39
CA THR A 6 33.35 -50.40 -15.20
C THR A 6 32.06 -49.82 -15.80
N ASN A 7 31.05 -50.68 -15.96
CA ASN A 7 29.70 -50.26 -16.33
C ASN A 7 28.82 -49.91 -15.10
N LEU A 8 29.44 -49.62 -13.95
CA LEU A 8 28.71 -49.17 -12.76
C LEU A 8 28.28 -47.70 -12.94
N PRO A 9 27.14 -47.30 -12.35
CA PRO A 9 26.64 -45.93 -12.40
C PRO A 9 27.68 -44.86 -12.04
N VAL A 10 27.45 -43.63 -12.48
CA VAL A 10 28.14 -42.45 -11.96
C VAL A 10 27.30 -41.95 -10.76
N SER A 11 27.80 -41.94 -9.52
CA SER A 11 29.16 -42.23 -9.02
C SER A 11 29.43 -43.73 -8.75
N SER A 12 30.72 -44.13 -8.82
CA SER A 12 31.19 -45.50 -8.52
C SER A 12 32.43 -45.47 -7.63
N GLU A 13 32.43 -46.30 -6.59
CA GLU A 13 33.54 -46.51 -5.65
C GLU A 13 34.51 -47.61 -6.10
N SER A 14 34.28 -48.22 -7.27
CA SER A 14 35.17 -49.26 -7.78
C SER A 14 36.58 -48.73 -7.97
N SER A 15 37.57 -49.47 -7.47
CA SER A 15 38.99 -49.12 -7.61
C SER A 15 39.43 -48.95 -9.07
N ARG A 16 38.74 -49.60 -10.02
CA ARG A 16 38.99 -49.47 -11.47
C ARG A 16 38.52 -48.13 -12.02
N ASP A 17 37.48 -47.56 -11.44
CA ASP A 17 36.88 -46.29 -11.85
C ASP A 17 37.59 -45.08 -11.26
N LEU A 18 38.29 -45.26 -10.13
CA LEU A 18 39.01 -44.18 -9.44
C LEU A 18 40.01 -43.45 -10.35
N LYS A 19 40.70 -44.16 -11.25
CA LYS A 19 41.62 -43.52 -12.20
C LYS A 19 40.88 -42.59 -13.18
N PHE A 20 39.72 -43.02 -13.69
CA PHE A 20 38.90 -42.19 -14.57
C PHE A 20 38.33 -40.99 -13.79
N ASN A 21 37.77 -41.24 -12.60
CA ASN A 21 37.21 -40.20 -11.73
C ASN A 21 38.27 -39.14 -11.40
N ALA A 22 39.50 -39.53 -11.07
CA ALA A 22 40.60 -38.61 -10.80
C ALA A 22 40.95 -37.73 -12.01
N GLY A 23 40.98 -38.30 -13.22
CA GLY A 23 41.16 -37.53 -14.45
C GLY A 23 40.02 -36.55 -14.72
N LYS A 24 38.78 -36.91 -14.39
CA LYS A 24 37.63 -36.00 -14.50
C LYS A 24 37.60 -34.91 -13.44
N ILE A 25 38.12 -35.16 -12.24
CA ILE A 25 38.34 -34.10 -11.24
C ILE A 25 39.42 -33.13 -11.74
N ASP A 26 40.52 -33.63 -12.30
CA ASP A 26 41.55 -32.79 -12.90
C ASP A 26 40.98 -31.92 -14.04
N GLU A 27 40.17 -32.51 -14.93
CA GLU A 27 39.46 -31.79 -16.00
C GLU A 27 38.44 -30.78 -15.43
N PHE A 28 37.68 -31.14 -14.39
CA PHE A 28 36.75 -30.23 -13.71
C PHE A 28 37.46 -28.99 -13.17
N VAL A 29 38.64 -29.16 -12.59
CA VAL A 29 39.39 -28.08 -11.92
C VAL A 29 40.19 -27.23 -12.90
N THR A 30 40.76 -27.82 -13.95
CA THR A 30 41.77 -27.14 -14.79
C THR A 30 41.30 -26.77 -16.20
N SER A 31 40.18 -27.32 -16.66
CA SER A 31 39.70 -27.09 -18.03
C SER A 31 39.11 -25.69 -18.20
N ASN A 32 39.38 -25.09 -19.36
CA ASN A 32 38.74 -23.85 -19.82
C ASN A 32 37.38 -24.11 -20.51
N ASN A 33 37.02 -25.37 -20.77
CA ASN A 33 35.70 -25.70 -21.31
C ASN A 33 34.65 -25.60 -20.20
N HIS A 34 33.40 -25.28 -20.54
CA HIS A 34 32.33 -25.15 -19.54
C HIS A 34 31.77 -26.49 -19.06
N VAL A 35 32.04 -27.58 -19.79
CA VAL A 35 31.55 -28.92 -19.48
C VAL A 35 32.65 -29.97 -19.66
N TYR A 36 32.52 -31.06 -18.91
CA TYR A 36 33.23 -32.31 -19.14
C TYR A 36 32.23 -33.46 -19.30
N VAL A 37 32.64 -34.50 -20.03
CA VAL A 37 31.80 -35.68 -20.32
C VAL A 37 32.17 -36.84 -19.39
N ASP A 38 31.17 -37.49 -18.79
CA ASP A 38 31.34 -38.66 -17.92
C ASP A 38 31.55 -39.98 -18.70
N ARG A 39 31.57 -41.13 -17.98
CA ARG A 39 31.75 -42.46 -18.59
C ARG A 39 30.63 -42.88 -19.55
N PHE A 40 29.45 -42.31 -19.38
CA PHE A 40 28.23 -42.65 -20.11
C PHE A 40 27.87 -41.61 -21.17
N GLY A 41 28.68 -40.56 -21.33
CA GLY A 41 28.45 -39.52 -22.31
C GLY A 41 27.62 -38.34 -21.81
N ASN A 42 27.32 -38.24 -20.49
CA ASN A 42 26.57 -37.10 -19.97
C ASN A 42 27.49 -35.91 -19.67
N ASP A 43 26.97 -34.72 -19.90
CA ASP A 43 27.66 -33.46 -19.63
C ASP A 43 27.53 -33.04 -18.16
N HIS A 44 28.65 -32.61 -17.59
CA HIS A 44 28.73 -32.03 -16.24
C HIS A 44 29.48 -30.71 -16.31
N ARG A 45 29.15 -29.74 -15.43
CA ARG A 45 29.86 -28.45 -15.38
C ARG A 45 31.28 -28.60 -14.85
N THR A 46 32.22 -27.86 -15.42
CA THR A 46 33.56 -27.60 -14.86
C THR A 46 33.53 -26.39 -13.91
N ILE A 47 34.65 -26.09 -13.23
CA ILE A 47 34.80 -24.84 -12.46
C ILE A 47 34.58 -23.62 -13.36
N GLU A 48 35.13 -23.62 -14.58
CA GLU A 48 34.95 -22.50 -15.51
C GLU A 48 33.48 -22.35 -15.94
N GLY A 49 32.78 -23.46 -16.19
CA GLY A 49 31.35 -23.43 -16.48
C GLY A 49 30.50 -22.91 -15.31
N ILE A 50 30.84 -23.27 -14.07
CA ILE A 50 30.18 -22.74 -12.87
C ILE A 50 30.44 -21.24 -12.72
N ASN A 51 31.69 -20.80 -12.90
CA ASN A 51 32.05 -19.38 -12.85
C ASN A 51 31.33 -18.58 -13.94
N TYR A 52 31.24 -19.12 -15.16
CA TYR A 52 30.50 -18.51 -16.26
C TYR A 52 29.03 -18.34 -15.90
N ASP A 53 28.35 -19.41 -15.49
CA ASP A 53 26.93 -19.38 -15.12
C ASP A 53 26.67 -18.44 -13.93
N ALA A 54 27.56 -18.44 -12.93
CA ALA A 54 27.50 -17.53 -11.79
C ALA A 54 27.70 -16.06 -12.21
N ASN A 55 28.66 -15.77 -13.08
CA ASN A 55 28.87 -14.42 -13.61
C ASN A 55 27.67 -13.96 -14.46
N GLN A 56 27.07 -14.84 -15.26
CA GLN A 56 25.84 -14.51 -15.98
C GLN A 56 24.69 -14.22 -15.00
N ALA A 57 24.55 -15.00 -13.92
CA ALA A 57 23.54 -14.75 -12.90
C ALA A 57 23.79 -13.44 -12.14
N ILE A 58 25.05 -13.10 -11.83
CA ILE A 58 25.45 -11.85 -11.17
C ILE A 58 25.25 -10.64 -12.08
N LEU A 59 25.64 -10.72 -13.36
CA LEU A 59 25.40 -9.68 -14.36
C LEU A 59 23.90 -9.45 -14.57
N ASN A 60 23.10 -10.51 -14.43
CA ASN A 60 21.65 -10.42 -14.49
C ASN A 60 20.98 -10.10 -13.15
N TYR A 61 21.76 -9.89 -12.09
CA TYR A 61 21.24 -9.57 -10.77
C TYR A 61 20.84 -8.10 -10.69
N GLY A 62 19.55 -7.85 -10.48
CA GLY A 62 18.97 -6.50 -10.49
C GLY A 62 18.38 -6.12 -11.85
N TYR A 63 17.99 -4.85 -12.00
CA TYR A 63 17.36 -4.37 -13.22
C TYR A 63 18.34 -3.58 -14.09
N ILE A 64 18.40 -3.93 -15.38
CA ILE A 64 19.12 -3.16 -16.39
C ILE A 64 18.16 -2.10 -16.91
N THR A 65 18.39 -0.84 -16.54
CA THR A 65 17.52 0.27 -16.92
C THR A 65 17.83 0.77 -18.33
N LYS A 66 16.79 0.99 -19.11
CA LYS A 66 16.82 1.55 -20.45
C LYS A 66 15.86 2.74 -20.53
N ASP A 67 16.23 3.73 -21.33
CA ASP A 67 15.40 4.90 -21.66
C ASP A 67 15.06 4.79 -23.16
N SER A 68 13.84 4.98 -23.65
CA SER A 68 12.53 5.11 -22.99
C SER A 68 11.46 4.50 -23.91
N PHE A 69 10.20 4.42 -23.47
CA PHE A 69 9.10 4.10 -24.40
C PHE A 69 9.01 5.11 -25.55
N GLU A 70 9.32 6.37 -25.26
CA GLU A 70 9.26 7.48 -26.21
C GLU A 70 10.40 7.44 -27.24
N ASP A 71 11.59 6.97 -26.86
CA ASP A 71 12.72 6.84 -27.80
C ASP A 71 12.70 5.49 -28.54
N GLY A 72 11.91 4.54 -28.06
CA GLY A 72 11.85 3.17 -28.56
C GLY A 72 13.02 2.32 -28.05
N ASN A 73 12.78 1.02 -27.88
CA ASN A 73 13.81 0.10 -27.41
C ASN A 73 13.49 -1.36 -27.77
N THR A 74 14.46 -2.26 -27.59
CA THR A 74 14.23 -3.71 -27.61
C THR A 74 14.74 -4.31 -26.32
N LEU A 75 13.85 -5.00 -25.60
CA LEU A 75 14.22 -5.77 -24.43
C LEU A 75 14.50 -7.20 -24.89
N SER A 76 15.65 -7.73 -24.52
CA SER A 76 16.14 -9.06 -24.93
C SER A 76 16.03 -10.08 -23.80
N ILE A 77 16.00 -9.62 -22.55
CA ILE A 77 16.05 -10.45 -21.35
C ILE A 77 15.13 -9.90 -20.26
N ALA A 78 14.72 -10.77 -19.33
CA ALA A 78 13.67 -10.51 -18.35
C ALA A 78 13.98 -9.44 -17.29
N ASN A 79 15.25 -9.15 -17.07
CA ASN A 79 15.72 -8.18 -16.10
C ASN A 79 15.95 -6.78 -16.71
N GLU A 80 15.67 -6.59 -18.00
CA GLU A 80 15.67 -5.25 -18.60
C GLU A 80 14.36 -4.53 -18.32
N CYS A 81 14.49 -3.25 -17.97
CA CYS A 81 13.38 -2.37 -17.65
C CYS A 81 13.41 -1.12 -18.51
N LEU A 82 12.27 -0.71 -19.03
CA LEU A 82 12.14 0.48 -19.86
C LEU A 82 11.47 1.60 -19.08
N ARG A 83 12.05 2.80 -19.14
CA ARG A 83 11.48 3.99 -18.51
C ARG A 83 10.35 4.57 -19.34
N TRP A 84 9.25 4.93 -18.68
CA TRP A 84 8.22 5.79 -19.23
C TRP A 84 8.45 7.22 -18.75
N LYS A 85 8.80 8.14 -19.67
CA LYS A 85 9.20 9.50 -19.27
C LYS A 85 8.04 10.30 -18.66
N SER A 86 6.79 10.00 -19.05
CA SER A 86 5.60 10.72 -18.57
C SER A 86 5.43 10.69 -17.05
N ASN A 87 5.73 9.57 -16.39
CA ASN A 87 5.68 9.44 -14.92
C ASN A 87 7.06 9.18 -14.30
N GLY A 88 8.10 8.97 -15.12
CA GLY A 88 9.46 8.68 -14.68
C GLY A 88 9.69 7.26 -14.18
N GLU A 89 8.70 6.36 -14.31
CA GLU A 89 8.76 4.99 -13.80
C GLU A 89 9.44 4.02 -14.77
N TYR A 90 9.91 2.90 -14.22
CA TYR A 90 10.45 1.79 -14.99
C TYR A 90 9.47 0.62 -15.02
N TYR A 91 9.35 -0.01 -16.18
CA TYR A 91 8.50 -1.17 -16.42
C TYR A 91 9.34 -2.34 -16.96
N ARG A 92 9.16 -3.53 -16.39
CA ARG A 92 9.71 -4.79 -16.92
C ARG A 92 8.66 -5.49 -17.77
N TRP A 93 9.10 -6.20 -18.80
CA TRP A 93 8.22 -7.02 -19.61
C TRP A 93 8.10 -8.43 -19.02
N ASP A 94 6.88 -8.87 -18.75
CA ASP A 94 6.58 -10.19 -18.16
C ASP A 94 6.11 -11.21 -19.22
N GLY A 95 6.20 -10.86 -20.50
CA GLY A 95 5.83 -11.71 -21.63
C GLY A 95 7.04 -12.37 -22.32
N ALA A 96 6.83 -12.85 -23.54
CA ALA A 96 7.90 -13.46 -24.34
C ALA A 96 8.91 -12.42 -24.86
N PHE A 97 10.17 -12.83 -24.96
CA PHE A 97 11.29 -12.04 -25.49
C PHE A 97 11.70 -12.50 -26.90
N PRO A 98 12.26 -11.61 -27.75
CA PRO A 98 12.53 -10.19 -27.49
C PRO A 98 11.26 -9.33 -27.56
N LYS A 99 11.21 -8.26 -26.76
CA LYS A 99 10.13 -7.28 -26.76
C LYS A 99 10.58 -6.00 -27.44
N VAL A 100 10.06 -5.76 -28.65
CA VAL A 100 10.29 -4.52 -29.41
C VAL A 100 9.26 -3.47 -29.01
N VAL A 101 9.73 -2.25 -28.74
CA VAL A 101 8.98 -1.04 -28.41
C VAL A 101 9.32 0.03 -29.46
N PRO A 102 8.39 0.37 -30.36
CA PRO A 102 8.61 1.45 -31.33
C PRO A 102 8.79 2.83 -30.64
N PRO A 103 9.50 3.78 -31.27
CA PRO A 103 9.53 5.16 -30.79
C PRO A 103 8.13 5.78 -30.68
N GLY A 104 7.94 6.70 -29.73
CA GLY A 104 6.66 7.36 -29.45
C GLY A 104 5.62 6.47 -28.76
N SER A 105 6.04 5.37 -28.15
CA SER A 105 5.14 4.40 -27.52
C SER A 105 4.84 4.73 -26.05
N THR A 106 3.86 4.00 -25.49
CA THR A 106 3.57 3.92 -24.05
C THR A 106 3.48 2.44 -23.64
N PRO A 107 3.48 2.12 -22.33
CA PRO A 107 3.16 0.76 -21.88
C PRO A 107 1.84 0.25 -22.47
N ASP A 108 0.81 1.09 -22.52
CA ASP A 108 -0.51 0.74 -23.06
C ASP A 108 -0.49 0.46 -24.56
N SER A 109 0.17 1.32 -25.35
CA SER A 109 0.25 1.11 -26.81
C SER A 109 1.11 -0.09 -27.21
N THR A 110 1.87 -0.66 -26.27
CA THR A 110 2.79 -1.79 -26.52
C THR A 110 2.48 -3.04 -25.71
N GLY A 111 1.27 -3.18 -25.17
CA GLY A 111 0.81 -4.43 -24.57
C GLY A 111 -0.10 -4.26 -23.35
N GLY A 112 -0.12 -3.07 -22.74
CA GLY A 112 -0.83 -2.80 -21.50
C GLY A 112 -0.04 -3.20 -20.26
N ILE A 113 -0.56 -2.81 -19.10
CA ILE A 113 0.00 -3.13 -17.79
C ILE A 113 -0.74 -4.36 -17.20
N GLY A 114 0.00 -5.28 -16.58
CA GLY A 114 -0.55 -6.46 -15.90
C GLY A 114 0.27 -7.75 -16.05
N LYS A 115 -0.28 -8.86 -15.56
CA LYS A 115 0.36 -10.19 -15.62
C LYS A 115 0.62 -10.62 -17.07
N GLY A 116 1.83 -11.06 -17.37
CA GLY A 116 2.24 -11.41 -18.75
C GLY A 116 2.40 -10.21 -19.68
N LYS A 117 2.40 -8.98 -19.16
CA LYS A 117 2.52 -7.72 -19.90
C LYS A 117 3.55 -6.80 -19.23
N TRP A 118 3.41 -5.48 -19.34
CA TRP A 118 4.27 -4.55 -18.60
C TRP A 118 3.94 -4.57 -17.10
N VAL A 119 4.96 -4.67 -16.27
CA VAL A 119 4.85 -4.64 -14.81
C VAL A 119 5.73 -3.51 -14.30
N SER A 120 5.18 -2.57 -13.53
CA SER A 120 5.97 -1.48 -12.94
C SER A 120 6.91 -2.04 -11.87
N VAL A 121 8.12 -1.51 -11.87
CA VAL A 121 9.28 -1.98 -11.11
C VAL A 121 9.55 -1.08 -9.90
N GLY A 122 8.84 0.05 -9.83
CA GLY A 122 8.93 1.02 -8.75
C GLY A 122 7.76 0.97 -7.76
N ASP A 123 7.87 1.78 -6.72
CA ASP A 123 6.92 1.93 -5.62
C ASP A 123 5.54 2.47 -6.06
N ALA A 124 5.40 2.96 -7.29
CA ALA A 124 4.17 3.60 -7.75
C ALA A 124 3.00 2.63 -7.96
N SER A 125 3.25 1.34 -8.25
CA SER A 125 2.17 0.33 -8.16
C SER A 125 1.65 0.23 -6.73
N LEU A 126 2.55 0.21 -5.74
CA LEU A 126 2.18 0.22 -4.33
C LEU A 126 1.51 1.53 -3.90
N ARG A 127 1.96 2.71 -4.39
CA ARG A 127 1.31 4.00 -4.10
C ARG A 127 -0.07 4.11 -4.76
N SER A 128 -0.22 3.62 -5.98
CA SER A 128 -1.51 3.55 -6.68
C SER A 128 -2.48 2.66 -5.90
N ASP A 129 -2.02 1.47 -5.50
CA ASP A 129 -2.81 0.54 -4.69
C ASP A 129 -3.14 1.13 -3.30
N LEU A 130 -2.22 1.91 -2.71
CA LEU A 130 -2.43 2.58 -1.41
C LEU A 130 -3.37 3.79 -1.52
N GLY A 131 -3.38 4.51 -2.63
CA GLY A 131 -4.29 5.64 -2.89
C GLY A 131 -5.74 5.22 -3.13
N VAL A 132 -5.95 3.98 -3.58
CA VAL A 132 -7.29 3.38 -3.68
C VAL A 132 -7.89 3.11 -2.30
N LEU A 133 -7.05 2.81 -1.29
CA LEU A 133 -7.49 2.58 0.09
C LEU A 133 -7.89 3.84 0.86
N THR A 134 -7.52 5.04 0.37
CA THR A 134 -7.80 6.33 1.03
C THR A 134 -8.96 7.11 0.42
N SER A 135 -9.56 6.62 -0.65
CA SER A 135 -10.56 7.34 -1.43
C SER A 135 -11.97 6.78 -1.20
N SER A 136 -12.76 7.44 -0.34
CA SER A 136 -14.24 7.62 -0.38
C SER A 136 -14.92 7.48 0.98
N ILE A 137 -15.03 8.58 1.74
CA ILE A 137 -15.87 8.64 2.96
C ILE A 137 -16.54 10.02 3.08
N ASN A 138 -17.81 10.12 2.67
CA ASN A 138 -18.73 11.20 3.04
C ASN A 138 -19.60 10.70 4.21
N LEU A 139 -19.74 11.51 5.27
CA LEU A 139 -20.47 11.14 6.50
C LEU A 139 -21.56 12.18 6.82
N PHE A 140 -22.68 12.16 6.09
CA PHE A 140 -23.95 12.94 6.28
C PHE A 140 -23.99 14.33 5.60
N GLU A 141 -25.09 14.83 4.98
CA GLU A 141 -26.47 14.34 4.73
C GLU A 141 -26.80 14.47 3.22
N GLY A 142 -27.38 13.41 2.64
CA GLY A 142 -27.74 13.27 1.22
C GLY A 142 -27.40 11.87 0.69
N ASP A 143 -28.38 10.94 0.76
CA ASP A 143 -28.51 9.58 0.17
C ASP A 143 -27.30 8.66 -0.15
N GLU A 144 -26.07 8.97 0.21
CA GLU A 144 -24.92 8.10 -0.03
C GLU A 144 -24.44 7.44 1.26
N LYS A 145 -24.90 6.21 1.42
CA LYS A 145 -24.48 5.24 2.42
C LYS A 145 -22.97 5.03 2.39
N PHE A 146 -22.39 5.08 3.59
CA PHE A 146 -21.05 4.64 3.89
C PHE A 146 -20.83 3.15 3.56
N LEU A 147 -20.25 2.83 2.40
CA LEU A 147 -19.75 1.49 2.08
C LEU A 147 -18.23 1.49 2.19
N VAL A 148 -17.73 1.12 3.37
CA VAL A 148 -16.32 0.74 3.50
C VAL A 148 -16.18 -0.68 2.95
N THR A 149 -15.59 -0.78 1.77
CA THR A 149 -15.10 -2.04 1.22
C THR A 149 -13.74 -2.36 1.85
N GLY A 150 -13.70 -3.36 2.73
CA GLY A 150 -12.50 -3.79 3.45
C GLY A 150 -12.54 -3.49 4.95
N SER A 151 -11.44 -3.77 5.66
CA SER A 151 -11.30 -3.51 7.10
C SER A 151 -10.21 -2.46 7.36
N PRO A 152 -10.41 -1.19 7.03
CA PRO A 152 -9.43 -0.15 7.32
C PRO A 152 -9.21 -0.03 8.83
N GLY A 153 -7.96 0.17 9.23
CA GLY A 153 -7.58 0.36 10.64
C GLY A 153 -7.97 1.74 11.17
N ALA A 154 -8.04 2.75 10.31
CA ALA A 154 -8.42 4.11 10.63
C ALA A 154 -9.08 4.81 9.44
N ILE A 155 -9.86 5.85 9.73
CA ILE A 155 -10.60 6.67 8.77
C ILE A 155 -10.36 8.14 9.14
N LYS A 156 -10.16 9.01 8.15
CA LYS A 156 -10.26 10.46 8.32
C LYS A 156 -11.48 10.97 7.56
N THR A 157 -12.21 11.86 8.19
CA THR A 157 -13.35 12.57 7.62
C THR A 157 -12.91 13.98 7.26
N ASN A 158 -13.50 14.59 6.22
CA ASN A 158 -13.11 15.93 5.76
C ASN A 158 -13.95 17.05 6.38
N GLY A 159 -14.95 16.70 7.18
CA GLY A 159 -15.92 17.58 7.81
C GLY A 159 -17.13 16.78 8.31
N TYR A 160 -18.02 17.41 9.06
CA TYR A 160 -19.20 16.75 9.63
C TYR A 160 -20.40 16.75 8.69
N HIS A 161 -20.70 17.91 8.09
CA HIS A 161 -21.80 18.10 7.14
C HIS A 161 -21.30 18.27 5.71
N GLN A 162 -20.14 18.91 5.57
CA GLN A 162 -19.48 19.14 4.28
C GLN A 162 -17.97 19.23 4.45
N ALA A 163 -17.22 18.98 3.37
CA ALA A 163 -15.78 19.10 3.42
C ALA A 163 -15.34 20.52 3.84
N ASN A 164 -14.38 20.59 4.78
CA ASN A 164 -13.78 21.80 5.33
C ASN A 164 -14.71 22.68 6.18
N ASP A 165 -15.76 22.12 6.79
CA ASP A 165 -16.59 22.82 7.78
C ASP A 165 -15.97 22.92 9.19
N GLY A 166 -14.74 22.42 9.36
CA GLY A 166 -14.03 22.36 10.65
C GLY A 166 -14.46 21.20 11.55
N GLY A 167 -15.39 20.35 11.08
CA GLY A 167 -15.84 19.12 11.72
C GLY A 167 -15.03 17.89 11.32
N ASP A 168 -13.83 18.06 10.76
CA ASP A 168 -12.98 16.93 10.38
C ASP A 168 -12.49 16.17 11.61
N ALA A 169 -12.49 14.85 11.50
CA ALA A 169 -12.22 13.94 12.60
C ALA A 169 -11.54 12.66 12.11
N VAL A 170 -10.66 12.10 12.95
CA VAL A 170 -9.98 10.82 12.71
C VAL A 170 -10.59 9.75 13.60
N TYR A 171 -10.93 8.60 13.04
CA TYR A 171 -11.51 7.48 13.75
C TYR A 171 -10.62 6.24 13.62
N ILE A 172 -10.50 5.45 14.68
CA ILE A 172 -9.79 4.17 14.69
C ILE A 172 -10.79 3.03 14.86
N LYS A 173 -10.57 1.93 14.13
CA LYS A 173 -11.36 0.71 14.28
C LYS A 173 -11.24 0.19 15.72
N SER A 174 -12.38 0.02 16.39
CA SER A 174 -12.44 -0.39 17.80
C SER A 174 -13.14 -1.74 18.00
N GLY A 175 -13.77 -2.30 16.97
CA GLY A 175 -14.41 -3.61 17.04
C GLY A 175 -15.55 -3.77 16.04
N THR A 176 -16.59 -4.46 16.45
CA THR A 176 -17.86 -4.61 15.71
C THR A 176 -19.01 -3.97 16.48
N GLY A 177 -20.13 -3.72 15.81
CA GLY A 177 -21.35 -3.18 16.41
C GLY A 177 -22.58 -3.40 15.54
N THR A 178 -23.72 -2.88 15.98
CA THR A 178 -24.96 -2.89 15.21
C THR A 178 -24.83 -1.99 13.97
N PRO A 179 -25.07 -2.50 12.75
CA PRO A 179 -24.96 -1.70 11.54
C PRO A 179 -25.74 -0.38 11.59
N GLY A 180 -25.07 0.72 11.26
CA GLY A 180 -25.66 2.07 11.26
C GLY A 180 -25.77 2.73 12.64
N ASP A 181 -25.38 2.05 13.71
CA ASP A 181 -25.36 2.64 15.06
C ASP A 181 -24.31 3.75 15.15
N THR A 182 -24.69 4.87 15.76
CA THR A 182 -23.81 6.02 15.95
C THR A 182 -24.36 6.91 17.05
N ASP A 183 -23.48 7.62 17.73
CA ASP A 183 -23.88 8.71 18.60
C ASP A 183 -23.72 10.10 17.99
N GLY A 184 -23.36 10.14 16.69
CA GLY A 184 -23.14 11.35 15.93
C GLY A 184 -21.96 12.19 16.42
N ILE A 185 -21.06 11.69 17.29
CA ILE A 185 -19.91 12.45 17.79
C ILE A 185 -18.68 11.55 18.00
N SER A 186 -18.76 10.59 18.93
CA SER A 186 -17.61 9.83 19.41
C SER A 186 -17.43 8.48 18.73
N PHE A 187 -18.47 7.95 18.07
CA PHE A 187 -18.34 6.72 17.29
C PHE A 187 -19.41 6.59 16.20
N PHE A 188 -19.13 5.71 15.25
CA PHE A 188 -20.12 5.17 14.33
C PHE A 188 -19.81 3.71 13.99
N VAL A 189 -20.83 3.02 13.50
CA VAL A 189 -20.74 1.64 13.02
C VAL A 189 -21.16 1.60 11.56
N THR A 190 -20.29 1.03 10.72
CA THR A 190 -20.56 0.91 9.29
C THR A 190 -21.75 0.00 9.02
N ASN A 191 -22.33 0.08 7.81
CA ASN A 191 -23.37 -0.86 7.38
C ASN A 191 -22.92 -2.34 7.40
N ASN A 192 -21.61 -2.58 7.36
CA ASN A 192 -21.01 -3.91 7.47
C ASN A 192 -20.66 -4.29 8.93
N GLY A 193 -21.12 -3.52 9.91
CA GLY A 193 -20.98 -3.82 11.34
C GLY A 193 -19.61 -3.50 11.94
N ILE A 194 -18.76 -2.73 11.26
CA ILE A 194 -17.44 -2.35 11.80
C ILE A 194 -17.57 -1.09 12.64
N LYS A 195 -17.10 -1.12 13.90
CA LYS A 195 -17.15 0.03 14.82
C LYS A 195 -15.87 0.86 14.75
N PHE A 196 -16.04 2.18 14.69
CA PHE A 196 -14.97 3.18 14.66
C PHE A 196 -15.18 4.21 15.78
N ASN A 197 -14.14 4.47 16.57
CA ASN A 197 -14.15 5.47 17.65
C ASN A 197 -13.32 6.70 17.24
N HIS A 198 -13.83 7.89 17.52
CA HIS A 198 -13.13 9.16 17.32
C HIS A 198 -11.87 9.21 18.19
N ILE A 199 -10.78 9.72 17.62
CA ILE A 199 -9.54 10.00 18.32
C ILE A 199 -9.18 11.49 18.21
N GLY A 200 -8.72 12.06 19.32
CA GLY A 200 -8.30 13.46 19.41
C GLY A 200 -9.24 14.32 20.25
N GLY A 201 -9.05 15.64 20.16
CA GLY A 201 -9.88 16.61 20.87
C GLY A 201 -11.24 16.79 20.20
N TYR A 202 -12.23 17.18 20.99
CA TYR A 202 -13.59 17.46 20.50
C TYR A 202 -13.86 18.96 20.38
N ASN A 203 -14.53 19.36 19.30
CA ASN A 203 -15.04 20.72 19.09
C ASN A 203 -16.52 20.69 18.63
N SER A 204 -17.14 21.87 18.55
CA SER A 204 -18.56 22.02 18.17
C SER A 204 -18.84 21.57 16.74
N ALA A 205 -17.98 21.89 15.78
CA ALA A 205 -18.13 21.48 14.38
C ALA A 205 -18.04 19.95 14.21
N GLN A 206 -17.16 19.28 14.95
CA GLN A 206 -17.04 17.81 14.99
C GLN A 206 -18.24 17.12 15.63
N ALA A 207 -19.06 17.86 16.37
CA ALA A 207 -20.36 17.40 16.86
C ALA A 207 -21.52 17.77 15.92
N GLY A 208 -21.23 18.35 14.75
CA GLY A 208 -22.25 18.81 13.80
C GLY A 208 -23.06 20.00 14.29
N ILE A 209 -22.53 20.78 15.23
CA ILE A 209 -23.20 21.98 15.74
C ILE A 209 -22.96 23.13 14.77
N THR A 210 -24.05 23.67 14.24
CA THR A 210 -24.05 24.86 13.37
C THR A 210 -24.49 26.10 14.17
N ASP A 211 -24.29 27.29 13.63
CA ASP A 211 -24.61 28.57 14.28
C ASP A 211 -26.11 28.76 14.61
N SER A 212 -26.99 27.94 14.02
CA SER A 212 -28.42 27.86 14.37
C SER A 212 -28.70 26.57 15.13
N LEU A 213 -28.99 26.66 16.42
CA LEU A 213 -29.28 25.52 17.30
C LEU A 213 -30.72 25.03 17.09
N THR A 214 -30.87 23.87 16.45
CA THR A 214 -32.11 23.07 16.45
C THR A 214 -32.22 22.25 17.75
N GLU A 215 -33.41 21.77 18.12
CA GLU A 215 -33.61 20.94 19.33
C GLU A 215 -32.67 19.72 19.39
N ASN A 216 -32.38 19.09 18.24
CA ASN A 216 -31.44 17.96 18.13
C ASN A 216 -29.98 18.34 18.43
N GLN A 217 -29.60 19.63 18.31
CA GLN A 217 -28.24 20.09 18.60
C GLN A 217 -28.02 20.34 20.10
N ALA A 218 -29.08 20.54 20.90
CA ALA A 218 -28.97 20.68 22.35
C ALA A 218 -28.48 19.37 23.02
N SER A 219 -29.02 18.22 22.63
CA SER A 219 -28.57 16.91 23.14
C SER A 219 -27.13 16.58 22.72
N LYS A 220 -26.75 16.94 21.49
CA LYS A 220 -25.36 16.80 21.02
C LYS A 220 -24.41 17.70 21.81
N LEU A 221 -24.85 18.90 22.19
CA LEU A 221 -24.06 19.83 23.00
C LEU A 221 -23.81 19.31 24.42
N THR A 222 -24.83 18.77 25.10
CA THR A 222 -24.66 18.15 26.43
C THR A 222 -23.62 17.03 26.37
N LYS A 223 -23.70 16.17 25.35
CA LYS A 223 -22.76 15.07 25.18
C LYS A 223 -21.35 15.54 24.84
N LEU A 224 -21.21 16.54 23.98
CA LEU A 224 -19.92 17.16 23.67
C LEU A 224 -19.25 17.70 24.95
N ALA A 225 -20.01 18.37 25.82
CA ALA A 225 -19.51 18.86 27.09
C ALA A 225 -18.99 17.71 27.99
N SER A 226 -19.72 16.59 28.07
CA SER A 226 -19.28 15.41 28.81
C SER A 226 -18.01 14.78 28.23
N LEU A 227 -17.91 14.70 26.89
CA LEU A 227 -16.75 14.12 26.20
C LEU A 227 -15.48 14.98 26.38
N VAL A 228 -15.62 16.30 26.31
CA VAL A 228 -14.50 17.23 26.57
C VAL A 228 -14.04 17.13 28.03
N ALA A 229 -14.98 17.04 28.98
CA ALA A 229 -14.68 16.89 30.40
C ALA A 229 -13.94 15.56 30.70
N ALA A 230 -14.33 14.47 30.04
CA ALA A 230 -13.74 13.15 30.26
C ALA A 230 -12.33 13.00 29.64
N ASN A 231 -12.06 13.64 28.50
CA ASN A 231 -10.82 13.41 27.73
C ASN A 231 -9.72 14.46 27.98
N GLY A 232 -10.02 15.58 28.66
CA GLY A 232 -9.03 16.62 28.96
C GLY A 232 -8.43 17.33 27.74
N GLN A 233 -8.93 17.05 26.53
CA GLN A 233 -8.48 17.62 25.25
C GLN A 233 -9.69 18.12 24.45
N GLY A 234 -9.74 19.44 24.23
CA GLY A 234 -10.82 20.11 23.50
C GLY A 234 -11.15 21.46 24.14
N LYS A 235 -11.57 22.43 23.32
CA LYS A 235 -12.11 23.71 23.79
C LYS A 235 -13.47 23.88 23.11
N VAL A 236 -14.53 23.99 23.91
CA VAL A 236 -15.87 24.31 23.38
C VAL A 236 -15.93 25.81 23.21
N TYR A 237 -15.91 26.28 21.97
CA TYR A 237 -16.05 27.69 21.62
C TYR A 237 -17.47 27.94 21.09
N PHE A 238 -18.09 29.05 21.51
CA PHE A 238 -19.44 29.45 21.09
C PHE A 238 -19.40 30.82 20.41
N ASN A 239 -20.18 31.00 19.33
CA ASN A 239 -20.60 32.31 18.84
C ASN A 239 -22.08 32.50 19.21
N VAL A 240 -22.37 33.43 20.13
CA VAL A 240 -23.67 33.55 20.77
C VAL A 240 -24.37 34.82 20.30
N ASN A 241 -24.87 34.83 19.06
CA ASN A 241 -25.73 35.92 18.58
C ASN A 241 -27.23 35.54 18.62
N SER A 242 -27.60 34.33 19.09
CA SER A 242 -28.98 33.82 18.99
C SER A 242 -29.51 33.06 20.22
N LEU A 243 -28.81 33.03 21.37
CA LEU A 243 -29.41 32.50 22.62
C LEU A 243 -30.42 33.51 23.15
N ARG A 244 -31.69 33.31 22.80
CA ARG A 244 -32.81 33.97 23.47
C ARG A 244 -32.85 33.41 24.90
N ALA A 245 -32.74 34.30 25.88
CA ALA A 245 -32.67 33.98 27.30
C ALA A 245 -34.02 33.47 27.83
N ASP A 246 -34.49 32.32 27.38
CA ASP A 246 -35.68 31.66 27.92
C ASP A 246 -35.40 30.16 28.01
N ASN A 247 -34.90 29.77 29.19
CA ASN A 247 -34.69 28.42 29.75
C ASN A 247 -33.22 28.12 30.06
N ASP A 248 -32.81 28.54 31.26
CA ASP A 248 -32.05 27.75 32.23
C ASP A 248 -31.14 26.65 31.62
N LEU A 249 -29.95 27.08 31.15
CA LEU A 249 -28.78 26.21 30.97
C LEU A 249 -28.23 25.86 32.35
N ILE A 250 -28.97 25.02 33.08
CA ILE A 250 -28.59 24.54 34.41
C ILE A 250 -27.44 23.54 34.25
N GLY A 251 -26.27 23.87 34.82
CA GLY A 251 -25.33 22.87 35.32
C GLY A 251 -24.09 22.53 34.48
N VAL A 252 -23.53 23.46 33.69
CA VAL A 252 -22.23 23.21 33.01
C VAL A 252 -21.21 24.28 33.39
N ASP A 253 -20.41 24.01 34.43
CA ASP A 253 -19.35 24.90 34.98
C ASP A 253 -18.19 25.24 34.00
N ASN A 254 -18.23 24.72 32.77
CA ASN A 254 -17.14 24.81 31.80
C ASN A 254 -17.46 25.65 30.54
N ILE A 255 -18.55 26.42 30.53
CA ILE A 255 -18.89 27.30 29.41
C ILE A 255 -18.33 28.71 29.69
N ARG A 256 -17.25 29.10 29.01
CA ARG A 256 -16.78 30.50 28.98
C ARG A 256 -17.29 31.23 27.74
N MET A 257 -18.07 32.27 27.96
CA MET A 257 -18.50 33.21 26.93
C MET A 257 -17.33 34.11 26.50
N ILE A 258 -17.14 34.32 25.20
CA ILE A 258 -16.20 35.32 24.67
C ILE A 258 -16.96 36.19 23.67
N GLY A 259 -17.27 37.43 24.05
CA GLY A 259 -17.91 38.41 23.18
C GLY A 259 -18.03 39.78 23.84
N ASN A 260 -17.64 40.84 23.11
CA ASN A 260 -17.77 42.24 23.52
C ASN A 260 -19.24 42.68 23.43
N GLY A 261 -19.98 42.62 24.53
CA GLY A 261 -21.35 43.12 24.61
C GLY A 261 -21.68 43.51 26.04
N SER A 262 -21.97 44.79 26.24
CA SER A 262 -22.22 45.41 27.54
C SER A 262 -23.38 44.74 28.30
N LEU A 263 -23.18 44.48 29.59
CA LEU A 263 -24.25 44.13 30.53
C LEU A 263 -25.16 45.34 30.72
N ILE A 264 -26.37 45.28 30.17
CA ILE A 264 -27.54 46.08 30.55
C ILE A 264 -28.65 45.02 30.70
N SER A 265 -29.33 44.82 31.83
CA SER A 265 -29.42 45.47 33.14
C SER A 265 -29.45 44.39 34.22
#